data_AF-A0A420IY63-F1
#
_entry.id   AF-A0A420IY63-F1
#
_cell.length_a   1.000
_cell.length_b   1.000
_cell.length_c   1.000
_cell.angle_alpha   90.00
_cell.angle_beta   90.00
_cell.angle_gamma   90.00
#
_symmetry.space_group_name_H-M   'P 1'
#
loop_
_entity.id
_entity.type
_entity.pdbx_description
1 polymer ?
#
loop_
_entity_poly.entity_id
_entity_poly.type
_entity_poly.pdbx_seq_one_letter_code
_entity_poly.pdbx_strand_id
1 'polypeptide(L)'
;MSACKIYPPDEIGSDGGFSSYIYSVDDPLIWGVLPLSYAFNPSNHRWSLGSYDICFQGRLLMAFFNYGQVLPTHRNSYSSHGGLFQPTMSQAIRLLSAQPFATSLTSQSAESRDTFATGSMTYTTSDSDLFPSPSFYPSRKHSWIHVFPEGCVHQHPQKSLRYFKWGISRLILESEPMPEVIPIFIDGNQEVMAEDRGFPEFLPRAGKHIKIAFGDIVDGESVFGELRDRWKKLVQNQKELLRERGEKVKWELGELSDDLKFGSEAVEIRKEVTRRVRNEVLKVRRSLGYPDEDTRQGLVETWARKIVDGGKSR
;
A
#
# COMPACT_ATOMS: atom_id res chain seq x y z
N MET A 1 -3.77 -14.62 5.03
CA MET A 1 -3.70 -13.28 4.42
C MET A 1 -2.50 -12.55 5.01
N SER A 2 -1.79 -11.77 4.19
CA SER A 2 -0.65 -10.96 4.65
C SER A 2 -0.97 -9.48 4.59
N ALA A 3 -0.41 -8.72 5.54
CA ALA A 3 -0.48 -7.28 5.55
C ALA A 3 0.84 -6.66 6.01
N CYS A 4 1.01 -5.37 5.73
CA CYS A 4 2.11 -4.57 6.25
C CYS A 4 1.54 -3.25 6.77
N LYS A 5 2.02 -2.81 7.94
CA LYS A 5 1.79 -1.45 8.44
C LYS A 5 3.06 -0.64 8.16
N ILE A 6 2.91 0.49 7.50
CA ILE A 6 4.02 1.35 7.08
C ILE A 6 3.87 2.67 7.82
N TYR A 7 4.87 3.05 8.61
CA TYR A 7 4.89 4.30 9.36
C TYR A 7 5.92 5.27 8.81
N PRO A 8 5.72 6.56 9.01
CA PRO A 8 6.83 7.50 9.03
C PRO A 8 7.77 7.26 10.23
N PRO A 9 9.07 7.57 10.13
CA PRO A 9 10.09 7.13 11.10
C PRO A 9 10.08 7.83 12.47
N ASP A 10 9.34 8.93 12.66
CA ASP A 10 9.36 9.68 13.93
C ASP A 10 8.09 9.46 14.79
N GLU A 11 7.10 8.69 14.33
CA GLU A 11 5.85 8.46 15.08
C GLU A 11 5.98 7.47 16.25
N ILE A 12 7.05 6.66 16.31
CA ILE A 12 7.21 5.61 17.33
C ILE A 12 8.02 6.07 18.55
N GLY A 13 8.62 7.27 18.51
CA GLY A 13 9.50 7.79 19.56
C GLY A 13 8.84 8.78 20.53
N SER A 14 8.15 8.30 21.56
CA SER A 14 8.02 9.06 22.84
C SER A 14 7.51 8.26 24.05
N ASP A 15 6.97 7.06 23.90
CA ASP A 15 6.56 6.24 25.05
C ASP A 15 7.44 4.98 25.18
N GLY A 16 8.37 5.03 26.14
CA GLY A 16 9.14 3.88 26.58
C GLY A 16 8.22 2.79 27.15
N GLY A 17 8.26 1.61 26.54
CA GLY A 17 7.53 0.42 26.97
C GLY A 17 6.63 -0.13 25.88
N PHE A 18 7.20 -0.97 24.99
CA PHE A 18 6.45 -1.64 23.92
C PHE A 18 5.42 -2.61 24.50
N SER A 19 4.21 -2.11 24.72
CA SER A 19 3.00 -2.88 24.91
C SER A 19 2.34 -3.04 23.53
N SER A 20 2.52 -4.20 22.92
CA SER A 20 1.94 -4.62 21.64
C SER A 20 0.41 -4.74 21.73
N TYR A 21 -0.32 -3.63 21.63
CA TYR A 21 -1.77 -3.65 21.40
C TYR A 21 -2.17 -2.63 20.34
N ILE A 22 -2.02 -2.97 19.07
CA ILE A 22 -2.75 -2.28 17.99
C ILE A 22 -3.41 -3.33 17.11
N TYR A 23 -4.71 -3.47 17.30
CA TYR A 23 -5.59 -4.42 16.64
C TYR A 23 -5.70 -4.11 15.13
N SER A 24 -5.46 -5.11 14.28
CA SER A 24 -5.54 -5.02 12.81
C SER A 24 -6.41 -6.15 12.27
N VAL A 25 -7.63 -5.86 11.82
CA VAL A 25 -8.60 -6.86 11.31
C VAL A 25 -9.30 -6.36 10.04
N ASP A 26 -8.68 -6.47 8.86
CA ASP A 26 -9.23 -6.29 7.49
C ASP A 26 -10.46 -5.37 7.27
N ASP A 27 -10.25 -4.32 6.46
CA ASP A 27 -10.96 -3.03 6.35
C ASP A 27 -12.46 -2.90 6.68
N PRO A 28 -13.39 -3.85 6.43
CA PRO A 28 -14.77 -3.73 6.93
C PRO A 28 -15.03 -4.42 8.28
N LEU A 29 -14.27 -5.48 8.61
CA LEU A 29 -14.43 -6.23 9.86
C LEU A 29 -13.77 -5.49 11.06
N ILE A 30 -12.80 -4.58 10.86
CA ILE A 30 -12.24 -3.76 11.96
C ILE A 30 -13.32 -2.93 12.65
N TRP A 31 -14.25 -2.35 11.88
CA TRP A 31 -15.21 -1.38 12.41
C TRP A 31 -16.29 -2.04 13.27
N GLY A 32 -16.45 -3.36 13.18
CA GLY A 32 -17.34 -4.12 14.04
C GLY A 32 -16.75 -4.46 15.41
N VAL A 33 -15.42 -4.37 15.59
CA VAL A 33 -14.71 -4.86 16.79
C VAL A 33 -14.03 -3.74 17.58
N LEU A 34 -13.80 -2.56 16.98
CA LEU A 34 -13.21 -1.42 17.70
C LEU A 34 -14.26 -0.69 18.55
N PRO A 35 -13.91 -0.19 19.75
CA PRO A 35 -14.76 0.73 20.49
C PRO A 35 -15.07 1.94 19.63
N LEU A 36 -16.36 2.29 19.49
CA LEU A 36 -16.85 3.41 18.67
C LEU A 36 -16.09 4.72 18.91
N SER A 37 -15.54 4.92 20.11
CA SER A 37 -14.74 6.09 20.47
C SER A 37 -13.48 6.28 19.61
N TYR A 38 -12.86 5.21 19.11
CA TYR A 38 -11.69 5.30 18.23
C TYR A 38 -12.06 5.55 16.77
N ALA A 39 -13.28 5.19 16.35
CA ALA A 39 -13.78 5.41 14.99
C ALA A 39 -14.06 6.89 14.68
N PHE A 40 -14.11 7.76 15.70
CA PHE A 40 -14.44 9.17 15.56
C PHE A 40 -13.25 10.12 15.80
N ASN A 41 -12.01 9.63 15.84
CA ASN A 41 -10.82 10.50 15.90
C ASN A 41 -10.03 10.52 14.57
N PRO A 42 -10.31 11.44 13.63
CA PRO A 42 -9.70 11.50 12.29
C PRO A 42 -8.18 11.59 12.26
N SER A 43 -7.52 12.05 13.34
CA SER A 43 -6.06 12.18 13.41
C SER A 43 -5.33 10.88 13.76
N ASN A 44 -6.05 9.86 14.26
CA ASN A 44 -5.49 8.53 14.56
C ASN A 44 -5.84 7.47 13.52
N HIS A 45 -6.52 7.87 12.44
CA HIS A 45 -7.00 6.91 11.46
C HIS A 45 -5.90 6.48 10.50
N ARG A 46 -5.99 5.20 10.16
CA ARG A 46 -5.18 4.47 9.21
C ARG A 46 -5.60 4.82 7.80
N TRP A 47 -4.63 5.11 6.94
CA TRP A 47 -4.88 5.05 5.51
C TRP A 47 -4.82 3.60 5.02
N SER A 48 -5.78 3.20 4.19
CA SER A 48 -5.76 1.88 3.52
C SER A 48 -5.91 2.04 2.01
N LEU A 49 -5.49 1.02 1.25
CA LEU A 49 -5.69 0.96 -0.20
C LEU A 49 -6.89 0.06 -0.50
N GLY A 50 -8.00 0.65 -0.97
CA GLY A 50 -9.23 -0.08 -1.29
C GLY A 50 -9.44 -0.23 -2.78
N SER A 51 -10.01 -1.34 -3.23
CA SER A 51 -10.28 -1.58 -4.65
C SER A 51 -11.41 -0.68 -5.18
N TYR A 52 -11.16 0.06 -6.25
CA TYR A 52 -12.12 0.97 -6.89
C TYR A 52 -13.44 0.27 -7.27
N ASP A 53 -13.32 -0.92 -7.83
CA ASP A 53 -14.43 -1.70 -8.37
C ASP A 53 -15.36 -2.31 -7.30
N ILE A 54 -14.97 -2.28 -6.02
CA ILE A 54 -15.79 -2.80 -4.91
C ILE A 54 -16.17 -1.66 -3.95
N CYS A 55 -15.19 -0.88 -3.50
CA CYS A 55 -15.39 0.13 -2.47
C CYS A 55 -15.99 1.44 -3.01
N PHE A 56 -15.79 1.74 -4.29
CA PHE A 56 -16.14 3.05 -4.85
C PHE A 56 -17.27 2.97 -5.88
N GLN A 57 -18.05 1.88 -5.81
CA GLN A 57 -19.25 1.71 -6.60
C GLN A 57 -20.42 2.48 -5.97
N GLY A 58 -20.83 3.58 -6.59
CA GLY A 58 -21.95 4.40 -6.14
C GLY A 58 -21.60 5.40 -5.02
N ARG A 59 -22.48 6.38 -4.84
CA ARG A 59 -22.19 7.60 -4.05
C ARG A 59 -22.06 7.34 -2.55
N LEU A 60 -22.85 6.40 -2.00
CA LEU A 60 -22.85 6.10 -0.57
C LEU A 60 -21.59 5.33 -0.14
N LEU A 61 -21.21 4.30 -0.88
CA LEU A 61 -19.99 3.54 -0.62
C LEU A 61 -18.76 4.44 -0.81
N MET A 62 -18.71 5.21 -1.90
CA MET A 62 -17.65 6.19 -2.12
C MET A 62 -17.51 7.16 -0.94
N ALA A 63 -18.61 7.72 -0.43
CA ALA A 63 -18.57 8.60 0.72
C ALA A 63 -18.04 7.87 1.97
N PHE A 64 -18.57 6.68 2.28
CA PHE A 64 -18.16 5.87 3.43
C PHE A 64 -16.65 5.59 3.42
N PHE A 65 -16.13 5.08 2.30
CA PHE A 65 -14.71 4.73 2.18
C PHE A 65 -13.79 5.97 2.14
N ASN A 66 -14.23 7.08 1.55
CA ASN A 66 -13.50 8.35 1.60
C ASN A 66 -13.41 8.89 3.04
N TYR A 67 -14.49 8.83 3.82
CA TYR A 67 -14.47 9.23 5.24
C TYR A 67 -13.63 8.27 6.09
N GLY A 68 -13.63 6.98 5.74
CA GLY A 68 -12.79 5.96 6.36
C GLY A 68 -11.31 5.99 5.95
N GLN A 69 -10.85 7.05 5.26
CA GLN A 69 -9.46 7.21 4.80
C GLN A 69 -8.96 6.05 3.93
N VAL A 70 -9.83 5.55 3.06
CA VAL A 70 -9.47 4.53 2.08
C VAL A 70 -9.17 5.19 0.74
N LEU A 71 -8.00 4.89 0.21
CA LEU A 71 -7.53 5.39 -1.07
C LEU A 71 -8.00 4.48 -2.23
N PRO A 72 -8.65 5.03 -3.26
CA PRO A 72 -9.16 4.27 -4.41
C PRO A 72 -8.03 3.71 -5.27
N THR A 73 -7.96 2.39 -5.37
CA THR A 73 -6.91 1.67 -6.10
C THR A 73 -7.54 0.84 -7.22
N HIS A 74 -7.09 1.07 -8.45
CA HIS A 74 -7.53 0.31 -9.62
C HIS A 74 -6.74 -0.98 -9.77
N ARG A 75 -7.45 -2.07 -10.06
CA ARG A 75 -6.86 -3.38 -10.35
C ARG A 75 -6.77 -3.57 -11.87
N ASN A 76 -5.61 -4.00 -12.38
CA ASN A 76 -5.40 -4.19 -13.83
C ASN A 76 -6.42 -5.12 -14.49
N SER A 77 -6.99 -6.06 -13.75
CA SER A 77 -7.99 -7.01 -14.27
C SER A 77 -9.34 -6.36 -14.60
N TYR A 78 -9.64 -5.19 -14.05
CA TYR A 78 -10.97 -4.58 -14.12
C TYR A 78 -10.97 -3.17 -14.73
N SER A 79 -9.82 -2.51 -14.84
CA SER A 79 -9.70 -1.14 -15.33
C SER A 79 -8.40 -0.94 -16.11
N SER A 80 -8.47 -0.18 -17.20
CA SER A 80 -7.30 0.29 -17.97
C SER A 80 -6.42 1.25 -17.17
N HIS A 81 -6.97 1.89 -16.14
CA HIS A 81 -6.25 2.78 -15.22
C HIS A 81 -5.55 2.02 -14.09
N GLY A 82 -5.70 0.70 -14.04
CA GLY A 82 -4.99 -0.16 -13.11
C GLY A 82 -3.50 -0.20 -13.42
N GLY A 83 -2.67 -0.13 -12.38
CA GLY A 83 -1.24 -0.32 -12.56
C GLY A 83 -0.42 0.04 -11.34
N LEU A 84 0.88 -0.20 -11.47
CA LEU A 84 1.86 0.19 -10.46
C LEU A 84 2.01 1.72 -10.36
N PHE A 85 1.76 2.43 -11.47
CA PHE A 85 1.98 3.87 -11.61
C PHE A 85 0.70 4.70 -11.58
N GLN A 86 -0.37 4.16 -10.98
CA GLN A 86 -1.62 4.89 -10.79
C GLN A 86 -1.45 6.09 -9.85
N PRO A 87 -2.23 7.18 -10.02
CA PRO A 87 -2.11 8.41 -9.21
C PRO A 87 -2.22 8.18 -7.70
N THR A 88 -3.03 7.19 -7.29
CA THR A 88 -3.21 6.82 -5.89
C THR A 88 -1.92 6.37 -5.20
N MET A 89 -1.02 5.69 -5.92
CA MET A 89 0.27 5.30 -5.35
C MET A 89 1.14 6.52 -5.03
N SER A 90 1.10 7.55 -5.89
CA SER A 90 1.82 8.79 -5.64
C SER A 90 1.25 9.53 -4.42
N GLN A 91 -0.08 9.51 -4.23
CA GLN A 91 -0.71 10.05 -3.02
C GLN A 91 -0.28 9.29 -1.74
N ALA A 92 -0.21 7.95 -1.81
CA ALA A 92 0.27 7.13 -0.71
C ALA A 92 1.74 7.42 -0.34
N ILE A 93 2.63 7.62 -1.32
CA ILE A 93 4.03 8.00 -1.07
C ILE A 93 4.10 9.38 -0.40
N ARG A 94 3.30 10.33 -0.88
CA ARG A 94 3.22 11.69 -0.30
C ARG A 94 2.68 11.71 1.13
N LEU A 95 1.79 10.78 1.48
CA LEU A 95 1.28 10.59 2.83
C LEU A 95 2.36 10.11 3.81
N LEU A 96 3.22 9.19 3.36
CA LEU A 96 4.30 8.61 4.17
C LEU A 96 5.50 9.54 4.35
N SER A 97 5.72 10.45 3.42
CA SER A 97 6.96 11.25 3.36
C SER A 97 6.89 12.51 4.22
N ALA A 98 7.98 12.79 4.95
CA ALA A 98 8.20 14.07 5.61
C ALA A 98 8.81 15.04 4.58
N GLN A 99 8.08 16.09 4.26
CA GLN A 99 8.47 17.01 3.20
C GLN A 99 9.68 17.87 3.60
N PRO A 100 10.32 18.53 2.63
CA PRO A 100 10.26 19.99 2.68
C PRO A 100 9.30 20.49 1.60
N PHE A 101 8.18 21.11 2.00
CA PHE A 101 7.35 21.86 1.05
C PHE A 101 8.07 23.17 0.77
N ALA A 102 8.91 23.21 -0.26
CA ALA A 102 9.56 24.45 -0.66
C ALA A 102 8.50 25.45 -1.16
N THR A 103 8.29 26.46 -0.31
CA THR A 103 7.80 27.83 -0.52
C THR A 103 6.47 28.05 -1.21
N SER A 104 5.52 28.59 -0.43
CA SER A 104 4.51 29.56 -0.87
C SER A 104 5.11 30.56 -1.87
N LEU A 105 4.41 30.84 -2.98
CA LEU A 105 4.02 32.19 -3.40
C LEU A 105 3.31 32.21 -4.76
N THR A 106 2.18 32.94 -4.77
CA THR A 106 1.62 33.76 -5.85
C THR A 106 1.27 33.14 -7.21
N SER A 107 -0.05 33.11 -7.46
CA SER A 107 -0.75 33.53 -8.70
C SER A 107 0.05 33.49 -10.00
N GLN A 108 -0.26 32.53 -10.90
CA GLN A 108 -0.43 32.82 -12.34
C GLN A 108 -1.01 31.65 -13.16
N SER A 109 -1.93 32.06 -14.05
CA SER A 109 -2.43 31.53 -15.33
C SER A 109 -3.00 30.10 -15.48
N ALA A 110 -4.19 30.06 -16.06
CA ALA A 110 -5.09 28.92 -16.23
C ALA A 110 -4.77 27.99 -17.42
N GLU A 111 -3.54 27.93 -17.93
CA GLU A 111 -3.23 27.22 -19.19
C GLU A 111 -2.18 26.11 -19.12
N SER A 112 -1.88 25.62 -17.91
CA SER A 112 -1.15 24.36 -17.76
C SER A 112 -1.71 23.59 -16.57
N ARG A 113 -2.62 22.65 -16.85
CA ARG A 113 -3.16 21.72 -15.85
C ARG A 113 -2.14 20.62 -15.58
N ASP A 114 -1.05 20.98 -14.90
CA ASP A 114 -0.41 20.00 -14.03
C ASP A 114 -0.92 20.22 -12.61
N THR A 115 -1.88 19.35 -12.26
CA THR A 115 -2.82 19.52 -11.13
C THR A 115 -2.28 18.89 -9.84
N PHE A 116 -1.04 18.40 -9.84
CA PHE A 116 -0.44 17.67 -8.72
C PHE A 116 0.56 18.48 -7.88
N ALA A 117 0.90 19.68 -8.33
CA ALA A 117 2.02 20.43 -7.79
C ALA A 117 1.74 21.37 -6.62
N THR A 118 0.51 21.88 -6.54
CA THR A 118 0.16 22.95 -5.62
C THR A 118 -1.29 22.77 -5.19
N GLY A 119 -1.50 22.17 -4.02
CA GLY A 119 -2.70 22.39 -3.20
C GLY A 119 -4.06 22.16 -3.87
N SER A 120 -4.19 21.25 -4.85
CA SER A 120 -5.52 20.84 -5.29
C SER A 120 -6.19 20.04 -4.18
N MET A 121 -7.39 20.45 -3.78
CA MET A 121 -8.18 19.78 -2.76
C MET A 121 -8.59 18.35 -3.19
N THR A 122 -8.52 18.06 -4.49
CA THR A 122 -8.90 16.76 -5.08
C THR A 122 -7.91 16.25 -6.13
N TYR A 123 -7.95 14.93 -6.38
CA TYR A 123 -7.23 14.24 -7.45
C TYR A 123 -8.15 13.25 -8.18
N THR A 124 -7.76 12.85 -9.39
CA THR A 124 -8.51 11.91 -10.24
C THR A 124 -7.74 10.60 -10.42
N THR A 125 -8.45 9.49 -10.63
CA THR A 125 -7.87 8.17 -10.94
C THR A 125 -8.28 7.63 -12.30
N SER A 126 -9.34 8.15 -12.92
CA SER A 126 -9.82 7.75 -14.26
C SER A 126 -10.34 8.93 -15.09
N ASP A 127 -9.74 10.11 -14.91
CA ASP A 127 -10.02 11.41 -15.56
C ASP A 127 -11.44 11.98 -15.38
N SER A 128 -12.35 11.20 -14.81
CA SER A 128 -13.78 11.49 -14.66
C SER A 128 -14.25 11.50 -13.20
N ASP A 129 -13.41 10.99 -12.31
CA ASP A 129 -13.65 10.88 -10.87
C ASP A 129 -12.87 11.94 -10.10
N LEU A 130 -13.37 12.28 -8.91
CA LEU A 130 -12.76 13.28 -8.03
C LEU A 130 -12.74 12.76 -6.60
N PHE A 131 -11.53 12.64 -6.06
CA PHE A 131 -11.28 12.19 -4.70
C PHE A 131 -10.55 13.25 -3.91
N PRO A 132 -10.83 13.41 -2.60
CA PRO A 132 -10.08 14.35 -1.77
C PRO A 132 -8.60 13.94 -1.71
N SER A 133 -7.70 14.89 -1.96
CA SER A 133 -6.26 14.66 -1.85
C SER A 133 -5.86 14.59 -0.37
N PRO A 134 -5.33 13.46 0.13
CA PRO A 134 -4.91 13.34 1.53
C PRO A 134 -3.86 14.38 1.92
N SER A 135 -2.91 14.60 1.01
CA SER A 135 -1.77 15.51 1.18
C SER A 135 -2.17 16.99 1.26
N PHE A 136 -3.41 17.33 0.89
CA PHE A 136 -3.95 18.68 1.06
C PHE A 136 -4.12 19.06 2.54
N TYR A 137 -4.54 18.11 3.38
CA TYR A 137 -4.88 18.38 4.78
C TYR A 137 -3.64 18.25 5.68
N PRO A 138 -3.16 19.33 6.33
CA PRO A 138 -1.98 19.26 7.19
C PRO A 138 -2.10 18.25 8.33
N SER A 139 -3.31 18.05 8.87
CA SER A 139 -3.61 17.10 9.94
C SER A 139 -3.56 15.63 9.54
N ARG A 140 -3.38 15.34 8.24
CA ARG A 140 -3.31 13.98 7.67
C ARG A 140 -1.98 13.72 6.96
N LYS A 141 -0.98 14.58 7.18
CA LYS A 141 0.38 14.42 6.67
C LYS A 141 1.17 13.56 7.65
N HIS A 142 2.15 12.81 7.13
CA HIS A 142 2.96 11.93 7.96
C HIS A 142 2.09 10.89 8.67
N SER A 143 1.18 10.27 7.93
CA SER A 143 0.25 9.26 8.46
C SER A 143 0.67 7.88 7.98
N TRP A 144 0.34 6.87 8.78
CA TRP A 144 0.64 5.49 8.46
C TRP A 144 -0.34 4.88 7.45
N ILE A 145 0.16 3.93 6.66
CA ILE A 145 -0.60 3.22 5.64
C ILE A 145 -0.61 1.73 5.96
N HIS A 146 -1.76 1.10 5.80
CA HIS A 146 -1.91 -0.34 5.82
C HIS A 146 -2.13 -0.88 4.42
N VAL A 147 -1.37 -1.92 4.08
CA VAL A 147 -1.35 -2.50 2.73
C VAL A 147 -1.49 -4.01 2.81
N PHE A 148 -2.33 -4.56 1.94
CA PHE A 148 -2.42 -5.98 1.65
C PHE A 148 -1.66 -6.27 0.35
N PRO A 149 -0.38 -6.65 0.41
CA PRO A 149 0.49 -6.68 -0.76
C PRO A 149 0.11 -7.78 -1.77
N GLU A 150 -0.66 -8.81 -1.39
CA GLU A 150 -1.20 -9.81 -2.33
C GLU A 150 -2.19 -9.19 -3.33
N GLY A 151 -2.89 -8.12 -2.92
CA GLY A 151 -3.81 -7.34 -3.76
C GLY A 151 -5.00 -8.14 -4.31
N CYS A 152 -5.35 -9.25 -3.66
CA CYS A 152 -6.56 -10.03 -3.82
C CYS A 152 -6.80 -10.82 -2.52
N VAL A 153 -8.03 -11.30 -2.31
CA VAL A 153 -8.31 -12.29 -1.26
C VAL A 153 -7.62 -13.59 -1.67
N HIS A 154 -6.91 -14.21 -0.73
CA HIS A 154 -6.24 -15.48 -0.96
C HIS A 154 -6.51 -16.44 0.19
N GLN A 155 -7.26 -17.50 -0.10
CA GLN A 155 -7.54 -18.58 0.84
C GLN A 155 -6.87 -19.88 0.34
N HIS A 156 -5.84 -20.33 1.05
CA HIS A 156 -5.14 -21.58 0.75
C HIS A 156 -5.24 -22.54 1.94
N PRO A 157 -5.47 -23.86 1.73
CA PRO A 157 -5.59 -24.81 2.83
C PRO A 157 -4.36 -24.85 3.75
N GLN A 158 -3.16 -24.73 3.17
CA GLN A 158 -1.89 -24.68 3.90
C GLN A 158 -1.54 -23.28 4.42
N LYS A 159 -2.47 -22.32 4.33
CA LYS A 159 -2.30 -20.93 4.76
C LYS A 159 -1.03 -20.30 4.17
N SER A 160 -0.76 -20.62 2.91
CA SER A 160 0.38 -20.09 2.17
C SER A 160 0.12 -18.66 1.71
N LEU A 161 1.18 -17.88 1.53
CA LEU A 161 1.10 -16.54 0.98
C LEU A 161 1.31 -16.55 -0.53
N ARG A 162 0.52 -15.76 -1.26
CA ARG A 162 0.78 -15.49 -2.68
C ARG A 162 2.06 -14.62 -2.84
N TYR A 163 2.46 -14.39 -4.08
CA TYR A 163 3.40 -13.32 -4.41
C TYR A 163 2.85 -11.96 -3.98
N PHE A 164 3.76 -11.04 -3.66
CA PHE A 164 3.42 -9.66 -3.33
C PHE A 164 3.50 -8.79 -4.59
N LYS A 165 2.56 -7.87 -4.76
CA LYS A 165 2.57 -6.86 -5.82
C LYS A 165 3.60 -5.78 -5.51
N TRP A 166 4.22 -5.23 -6.55
CA TRP A 166 5.32 -4.27 -6.43
C TRP A 166 4.93 -2.90 -5.87
N GLY A 167 3.64 -2.62 -5.64
CA GLY A 167 3.20 -1.36 -5.03
C GLY A 167 3.88 -1.07 -3.70
N ILE A 168 4.10 -2.11 -2.88
CA ILE A 168 4.80 -1.98 -1.60
C ILE A 168 6.25 -1.49 -1.76
N SER A 169 6.94 -1.91 -2.82
CA SER A 169 8.31 -1.47 -3.08
C SER A 169 8.40 0.02 -3.40
N ARG A 170 7.39 0.58 -4.08
CA ARG A 170 7.34 2.03 -4.34
C ARG A 170 7.23 2.82 -3.04
N LEU A 171 6.37 2.38 -2.12
CA LEU A 171 6.20 3.02 -0.82
C LEU A 171 7.52 3.07 -0.03
N ILE A 172 8.32 2.00 -0.07
CA ILE A 172 9.59 1.93 0.65
C ILE A 172 10.70 2.73 -0.06
N LEU A 173 10.80 2.62 -1.39
CA LEU A 173 11.88 3.23 -2.18
C LEU A 173 11.71 4.74 -2.38
N GLU A 174 10.47 5.19 -2.63
CA GLU A 174 10.18 6.57 -3.04
C GLU A 174 9.83 7.49 -1.87
N SER A 175 9.46 6.93 -0.70
CA SER A 175 9.17 7.76 0.47
C SER A 175 10.46 8.28 1.09
N GLU A 176 10.43 9.55 1.53
CA GLU A 176 11.53 10.20 2.23
C GLU A 176 10.99 10.91 3.47
N PRO A 177 11.53 10.65 4.68
CA PRO A 177 12.50 9.62 5.02
C PRO A 177 11.99 8.19 4.78
N MET A 178 12.89 7.20 4.85
CA MET A 178 12.52 5.79 4.67
C MET A 178 11.46 5.41 5.71
N PRO A 179 10.34 4.79 5.31
CA PRO A 179 9.30 4.47 6.25
C PRO A 179 9.63 3.19 7.01
N GLU A 180 9.14 3.08 8.23
CA GLU A 180 9.22 1.87 9.05
C GLU A 180 8.16 0.87 8.59
N VAL A 181 8.52 -0.42 8.58
CA VAL A 181 7.64 -1.49 8.12
C VAL A 181 7.41 -2.49 9.24
N ILE A 182 6.15 -2.77 9.56
CA ILE A 182 5.75 -3.83 10.48
C ILE A 182 5.02 -4.93 9.69
N PRO A 183 5.60 -6.15 9.60
CA PRO A 183 4.98 -7.27 8.90
C PRO A 183 3.85 -7.86 9.76
N ILE A 184 2.72 -8.18 9.12
CA ILE A 184 1.54 -8.72 9.77
C ILE A 184 1.10 -9.98 9.04
N PHE A 185 0.85 -11.05 9.81
CA PHE A 185 0.26 -12.28 9.31
C PHE A 185 -1.11 -12.50 9.93
N ILE A 186 -2.11 -12.74 9.08
CA ILE A 186 -3.51 -12.90 9.48
C ILE A 186 -4.01 -14.27 9.02
N ASP A 187 -4.61 -14.98 9.96
CA ASP A 187 -5.15 -16.32 9.78
C ASP A 187 -6.55 -16.44 10.42
N GLY A 188 -7.43 -17.23 9.81
CA GLY A 188 -8.78 -17.51 10.30
C GLY A 188 -9.88 -16.78 9.51
N ASN A 189 -9.52 -15.80 8.66
CA ASN A 189 -10.49 -15.10 7.82
C ASN A 189 -11.21 -16.05 6.85
N GLN A 190 -10.50 -17.08 6.37
CA GLN A 190 -11.07 -18.15 5.55
C GLN A 190 -12.11 -19.01 6.29
N GLU A 191 -12.07 -19.07 7.62
CA GLU A 191 -13.03 -19.82 8.42
C GLU A 191 -14.31 -19.01 8.69
N VAL A 192 -14.14 -17.69 8.83
CA VAL A 192 -15.22 -16.71 9.05
C VAL A 192 -15.95 -16.42 7.74
N MET A 193 -15.21 -16.20 6.66
CA MET A 193 -15.70 -15.78 5.34
C MET A 193 -15.10 -16.67 4.23
N ALA A 194 -15.40 -17.97 4.25
CA ALA A 194 -14.91 -18.92 3.26
C ALA A 194 -15.33 -18.56 1.82
N GLU A 195 -14.45 -18.72 0.84
CA GLU A 195 -14.72 -18.45 -0.59
C GLU A 195 -15.79 -19.39 -1.18
N ASP A 196 -15.92 -20.60 -0.66
CA ASP A 196 -16.83 -21.65 -1.13
C ASP A 196 -18.22 -21.61 -0.47
N ARG A 197 -18.57 -20.51 0.21
CA ARG A 197 -19.81 -20.42 1.00
C ARG A 197 -21.07 -20.31 0.14
N GLY A 198 -22.14 -20.96 0.60
CA GLY A 198 -23.49 -20.82 0.07
C GLY A 198 -24.24 -19.60 0.63
N PHE A 199 -25.52 -19.46 0.25
CA PHE A 199 -26.38 -18.37 0.71
C PHE A 199 -26.71 -18.48 2.23
N PRO A 200 -26.68 -17.37 3.01
CA PRO A 200 -26.38 -15.99 2.60
C PRO A 200 -24.87 -15.70 2.57
N GLU A 201 -24.38 -15.25 1.41
CA GLU A 201 -22.94 -15.05 1.13
C GLU A 201 -22.36 -13.80 1.84
N PHE A 202 -23.19 -12.90 2.36
CA PHE A 202 -22.72 -11.66 2.99
C PHE A 202 -22.49 -11.79 4.50
N LEU A 203 -22.93 -12.89 5.13
CA LEU A 203 -22.92 -13.02 6.58
C LEU A 203 -21.69 -13.78 7.09
N PRO A 204 -20.87 -13.20 7.99
CA PRO A 204 -19.73 -13.90 8.58
C PRO A 204 -20.19 -15.03 9.51
N ARG A 205 -19.47 -16.16 9.49
CA ARG A 205 -19.72 -17.28 10.40
C ARG A 205 -19.27 -16.90 11.82
N ALA A 206 -20.19 -16.98 12.77
CA ALA A 206 -19.91 -16.73 14.18
C ALA A 206 -19.13 -17.90 14.83
N GLY A 207 -18.42 -17.61 15.92
CA GLY A 207 -17.73 -18.62 16.73
C GLY A 207 -16.45 -19.19 16.10
N LYS A 208 -15.88 -18.51 15.09
CA LYS A 208 -14.59 -18.85 14.47
C LYS A 208 -13.47 -17.97 15.04
N HIS A 209 -12.25 -18.52 15.08
CA HIS A 209 -11.11 -17.82 15.66
C HIS A 209 -10.28 -17.14 14.57
N ILE A 210 -10.03 -15.84 14.74
CA ILE A 210 -9.08 -15.08 13.93
C ILE A 210 -7.80 -14.92 14.75
N LYS A 211 -6.65 -15.26 14.16
CA LYS A 211 -5.32 -15.03 14.71
C LYS A 211 -4.62 -13.97 13.90
N ILE A 212 -4.11 -12.95 14.58
CA ILE A 212 -3.31 -11.89 13.97
C ILE A 212 -1.98 -11.85 14.72
N ALA A 213 -0.90 -11.94 13.97
CA ALA A 213 0.45 -11.83 14.48
C ALA A 213 1.15 -10.63 13.87
N PHE A 214 1.81 -9.87 14.74
CA PHE A 214 2.66 -8.74 14.39
C PHE A 214 4.10 -9.19 14.55
N GLY A 215 4.93 -8.95 13.54
CA GLY A 215 6.37 -9.05 13.70
C GLY A 215 6.95 -7.80 14.32
N ASP A 216 8.25 -7.86 14.60
CA ASP A 216 9.03 -6.70 15.01
C ASP A 216 9.16 -5.70 13.85
N ILE A 217 9.47 -4.44 14.19
CA ILE A 217 9.81 -3.41 13.20
C ILE A 217 11.00 -3.91 12.39
N VAL A 218 10.86 -3.87 11.06
CA VAL A 218 11.93 -4.24 10.15
C VAL A 218 13.04 -3.20 10.26
N ASP A 219 14.27 -3.67 10.52
CA ASP A 219 15.46 -2.84 10.40
C ASP A 219 15.65 -2.42 8.93
N GLY A 220 15.16 -1.23 8.60
CA GLY A 220 15.09 -0.76 7.23
C GLY A 220 16.47 -0.58 6.60
N GLU A 221 17.50 -0.25 7.38
CA GLU A 221 18.84 -0.04 6.85
C GLU A 221 19.47 -1.37 6.43
N SER A 222 19.42 -2.39 7.29
CA SER A 222 19.96 -3.71 6.94
C SER A 222 19.14 -4.40 5.84
N VAL A 223 17.82 -4.22 5.82
CA VAL A 223 16.94 -4.93 4.87
C VAL A 223 16.79 -4.17 3.54
N PHE A 224 16.77 -2.84 3.52
CA PHE A 224 16.49 -2.05 2.33
C PHE A 224 17.55 -1.00 1.97
N GLY A 225 18.51 -0.69 2.85
CA GLY A 225 19.49 0.40 2.68
C GLY A 225 20.21 0.36 1.34
N GLU A 226 20.86 -0.76 1.01
CA GLU A 226 21.58 -0.95 -0.26
C GLU A 226 20.68 -0.73 -1.49
N LEU A 227 19.45 -1.25 -1.46
CA LEU A 227 18.49 -1.13 -2.55
C LEU A 227 18.01 0.31 -2.71
N ARG A 228 17.82 1.01 -1.59
CA ARG A 228 17.42 2.40 -1.53
C ARG A 228 18.55 3.31 -2.05
N ASP A 229 19.79 3.00 -1.73
CA ASP A 229 20.96 3.72 -2.27
C ASP A 229 21.09 3.55 -3.78
N ARG A 230 20.92 2.34 -4.29
CA ARG A 230 20.88 2.07 -5.74
C ARG A 230 19.75 2.85 -6.42
N TRP A 231 18.56 2.84 -5.82
CA TRP A 231 17.44 3.63 -6.31
C TRP A 231 17.72 5.13 -6.31
N LYS A 232 18.30 5.68 -5.23
CA LYS A 232 18.69 7.10 -5.15
C LYS A 232 19.70 7.47 -6.23
N LYS A 233 20.69 6.61 -6.50
CA LYS A 233 21.66 6.80 -7.59
C LYS A 233 20.98 6.83 -8.96
N LEU A 234 20.04 5.91 -9.22
CA LEU A 234 19.27 5.90 -10.46
C LEU A 234 18.48 7.19 -10.67
N VAL A 235 17.79 7.65 -9.63
CA VAL A 235 17.02 8.91 -9.66
C VAL A 235 17.96 10.10 -9.91
N GLN A 236 19.13 10.13 -9.26
CA GLN A 236 20.10 11.21 -9.42
C GLN A 236 20.69 11.26 -10.83
N ASN A 237 21.13 10.12 -11.37
CA ASN A 237 21.66 10.01 -12.73
C ASN A 237 20.63 10.50 -13.75
N GLN A 238 19.34 10.17 -13.55
CA GLN A 238 18.31 10.65 -14.45
C GLN A 238 18.08 12.16 -14.35
N LYS A 239 18.09 12.73 -13.14
CA LYS A 239 18.00 14.18 -12.97
C LYS A 239 19.13 14.92 -13.69
N GLU A 240 20.33 14.35 -13.66
CA GLU A 240 21.50 14.89 -14.38
C GLU A 240 21.32 14.82 -15.90
N LEU A 241 20.89 13.68 -16.44
CA LEU A 241 20.60 13.52 -17.87
C LEU A 241 19.54 14.51 -18.39
N LEU A 242 18.49 14.74 -17.60
CA LEU A 242 17.43 15.69 -17.98
C LEU A 242 17.94 17.14 -17.92
N ARG A 243 18.80 17.46 -16.94
CA ARG A 243 19.46 18.77 -16.85
C ARG A 243 20.38 19.02 -18.04
N GLU A 244 21.12 18.01 -18.49
CA GLU A 244 21.97 18.09 -19.68
C GLU A 244 21.16 18.31 -20.97
N ARG A 245 19.96 17.73 -21.06
CA ARG A 245 19.02 17.98 -22.17
C ARG A 245 18.33 19.35 -22.12
N GLY A 246 18.58 20.15 -21.08
CA GLY A 246 18.00 21.48 -20.91
C GLY A 246 16.52 21.48 -20.52
N GLU A 247 15.96 20.33 -20.13
CA GLU A 247 14.58 20.22 -19.70
C GLU A 247 14.45 20.64 -18.22
N LYS A 248 13.65 21.67 -17.94
CA LYS A 248 13.26 22.03 -16.58
C LYS A 248 12.24 21.02 -16.07
N VAL A 249 12.71 19.90 -15.55
CA VAL A 249 11.80 18.90 -14.96
C VAL A 249 11.48 19.28 -13.53
N LYS A 250 10.24 19.73 -13.31
CA LYS A 250 9.67 19.85 -11.98
C LYS A 250 9.39 18.44 -11.48
N TRP A 251 10.34 17.87 -10.74
CA TRP A 251 10.25 16.49 -10.29
C TRP A 251 9.49 16.39 -8.97
N GLU A 252 8.25 15.93 -9.02
CA GLU A 252 7.42 15.79 -7.83
C GLU A 252 7.57 14.44 -7.15
N LEU A 253 7.31 14.42 -5.84
CA LEU A 253 7.39 13.21 -5.05
C LEU A 253 6.31 12.20 -5.49
N GLY A 254 6.74 10.97 -5.81
CA GLY A 254 5.90 9.89 -6.31
C GLY A 254 5.66 9.93 -7.84
N GLU A 255 6.22 10.91 -8.54
CA GLU A 255 6.25 10.93 -10.00
C GLU A 255 7.55 10.36 -10.53
N LEU A 256 7.44 9.61 -11.62
CA LEU A 256 8.53 8.87 -12.23
C LEU A 256 8.52 9.09 -13.74
N SER A 257 9.71 9.20 -14.31
CA SER A 257 9.96 9.07 -15.74
C SER A 257 9.71 7.65 -16.24
N ASP A 258 9.70 7.47 -17.56
CA ASP A 258 9.57 6.15 -18.16
C ASP A 258 10.77 5.24 -17.90
N ASP A 259 11.99 5.79 -17.83
CA ASP A 259 13.18 5.01 -17.49
C ASP A 259 13.12 4.48 -16.05
N LEU A 260 12.65 5.28 -15.08
CA LEU A 260 12.47 4.79 -13.71
C LEU A 260 11.27 3.87 -13.59
N LYS A 261 10.25 4.00 -14.44
CA LYS A 261 9.11 3.08 -14.46
C LYS A 261 9.50 1.71 -15.00
N PHE A 262 10.16 1.67 -16.15
CA PHE A 262 10.31 0.45 -16.95
C PHE A 262 11.75 -0.02 -17.13
N GLY A 263 12.74 0.75 -16.68
CA GLY A 263 14.15 0.38 -16.74
C GLY A 263 14.42 -0.94 -16.02
N SER A 264 15.29 -1.77 -16.61
CA SER A 264 15.60 -3.11 -16.10
C SER A 264 16.11 -3.08 -14.65
N GLU A 265 17.00 -2.14 -14.34
CA GLU A 265 17.54 -1.98 -12.98
C GLU A 265 16.46 -1.53 -11.98
N ALA A 266 15.61 -0.58 -12.36
CA ALA A 266 14.49 -0.13 -11.53
C ALA A 266 13.51 -1.28 -11.23
N VAL A 267 13.23 -2.11 -12.24
CA VAL A 267 12.36 -3.30 -12.09
C VAL A 267 13.00 -4.34 -11.18
N GLU A 268 14.31 -4.58 -11.30
CA GLU A 268 15.04 -5.52 -10.45
C GLU A 268 15.02 -5.09 -8.97
N ILE A 269 15.31 -3.82 -8.69
CA ILE A 269 15.27 -3.27 -7.33
C ILE A 269 13.88 -3.45 -6.73
N ARG A 270 12.81 -3.15 -7.48
CA ARG A 270 11.42 -3.33 -7.01
C ARG A 270 11.08 -4.78 -6.71
N LYS A 271 11.48 -5.71 -7.58
CA LYS A 271 11.31 -7.16 -7.35
C LYS A 271 11.99 -7.58 -6.06
N GLU A 272 13.21 -7.12 -5.85
CA GLU A 272 14.00 -7.49 -4.68
C GLU A 272 13.44 -6.93 -3.38
N VAL A 273 13.08 -5.64 -3.33
CA VAL A 273 12.40 -5.05 -2.16
C VAL A 273 11.13 -5.81 -1.84
N THR A 274 10.30 -6.09 -2.85
CA THR A 274 9.05 -6.82 -2.67
C THR A 274 9.28 -8.23 -2.10
N ARG A 275 10.32 -8.92 -2.58
CA ARG A 275 10.74 -10.23 -2.07
C ARG A 275 11.17 -10.17 -0.61
N ARG A 276 11.98 -9.17 -0.24
CA ARG A 276 12.43 -8.97 1.15
C ARG A 276 11.25 -8.70 2.08
N VAL A 277 10.31 -7.85 1.70
CA VAL A 277 9.08 -7.62 2.49
C VAL A 277 8.27 -8.91 2.68
N ARG A 278 8.11 -9.72 1.62
CA ARG A 278 7.43 -11.03 1.74
C ARG A 278 8.13 -11.96 2.72
N ASN A 279 9.47 -11.98 2.71
CA ASN A 279 10.24 -12.80 3.62
C ASN A 279 10.08 -12.37 5.09
N GLU A 280 9.94 -11.08 5.37
CA GLU A 280 9.63 -10.58 6.71
C GLU A 280 8.26 -11.07 7.19
N VAL A 281 7.23 -11.05 6.34
CA VAL A 281 5.92 -11.64 6.69
C VAL A 281 6.01 -13.15 6.88
N LEU A 282 6.82 -13.85 6.10
CA LEU A 282 7.06 -15.29 6.28
C LEU A 282 7.76 -15.61 7.60
N LYS A 283 8.63 -14.73 8.13
CA LYS A 283 9.19 -14.90 9.49
C LYS A 283 8.08 -14.89 10.53
N VAL A 284 7.14 -13.94 10.45
CA VAL A 284 5.98 -13.87 11.35
C VAL A 284 5.10 -15.12 11.23
N ARG A 285 4.89 -15.62 10.01
CA ARG A 285 4.17 -16.87 9.80
C ARG A 285 4.87 -18.06 10.46
N ARG A 286 6.19 -18.16 10.35
CA ARG A 286 6.99 -19.22 10.97
C ARG A 286 6.99 -19.16 12.50
N SER A 287 6.99 -17.97 13.09
CA SER A 287 6.92 -17.83 14.55
C SER A 287 5.60 -18.35 15.15
N LEU A 288 4.54 -18.44 14.34
CA LEU A 288 3.28 -19.09 14.72
C LEU A 288 3.28 -20.62 14.59
N GLY A 289 4.40 -21.23 14.18
CA GLY A 289 4.53 -22.69 14.02
C GLY A 289 4.04 -23.24 12.68
N TYR A 290 3.78 -22.38 11.68
CA TYR A 290 3.43 -22.84 10.34
C TYR A 290 4.66 -23.34 9.57
N PRO A 291 4.54 -24.43 8.78
CA PRO A 291 5.66 -25.01 8.04
C PRO A 291 6.11 -24.10 6.90
N ASP A 292 7.39 -24.15 6.54
CA ASP A 292 7.93 -23.38 5.42
C ASP A 292 7.16 -23.63 4.13
N GLU A 293 6.94 -22.56 3.37
CA GLU A 293 6.25 -22.63 2.09
C GLU A 293 7.20 -23.01 0.97
N ASP A 294 6.66 -23.62 -0.09
CA ASP A 294 7.39 -23.71 -1.35
C ASP A 294 7.70 -22.30 -1.88
N THR A 295 8.99 -22.05 -2.13
CA THR A 295 9.52 -20.83 -2.77
C THR A 295 8.73 -20.40 -4.01
N ARG A 296 8.18 -21.37 -4.77
CA ARG A 296 7.37 -21.11 -5.96
C ARG A 296 6.08 -20.33 -5.65
N GLN A 297 5.54 -20.41 -4.43
CA GLN A 297 4.33 -19.67 -4.05
C GLN A 297 4.54 -18.14 -4.11
N GLY A 298 5.78 -17.68 -3.97
CA GLY A 298 6.16 -16.27 -4.09
C GLY A 298 6.35 -15.77 -5.52
N LEU A 299 6.24 -16.64 -6.53
CA LEU A 299 6.43 -16.32 -7.94
C LEU A 299 5.09 -16.09 -8.65
N VAL A 300 5.03 -15.10 -9.54
CA VAL A 300 3.81 -14.77 -10.30
C VAL A 300 3.42 -15.92 -11.24
N GLU A 301 4.42 -16.56 -11.83
CA GLU A 301 4.29 -17.63 -12.81
C GLU A 301 3.54 -18.83 -12.26
N THR A 302 3.74 -19.16 -10.98
CA THR A 302 3.07 -20.27 -10.29
C THR A 302 1.55 -20.07 -10.24
N TRP A 303 1.10 -18.82 -10.09
CA TRP A 303 -0.32 -18.49 -10.01
C TRP A 303 -0.92 -18.21 -11.39
N ALA A 304 -0.14 -17.73 -12.34
CA ALA A 304 -0.57 -17.60 -13.73
C ALA A 304 -0.92 -18.97 -14.33
N ARG A 305 -0.12 -20.01 -14.05
CA ARG A 305 -0.42 -21.40 -14.49
C ARG A 305 -1.73 -21.94 -13.91
N LYS A 306 -1.99 -21.71 -12.62
CA LYS A 306 -3.25 -22.14 -11.97
C LYS A 306 -4.51 -21.53 -12.62
N ILE A 307 -4.41 -20.32 -13.18
CA ILE A 307 -5.52 -19.68 -13.91
C ILE A 307 -5.77 -20.40 -15.24
N VAL A 308 -4.69 -20.79 -15.94
CA VAL A 308 -4.77 -21.54 -17.20
C VAL A 308 -5.33 -22.95 -16.98
N ASP A 309 -5.00 -23.58 -15.86
CA ASP A 309 -5.47 -24.92 -15.49
C ASP A 309 -6.90 -24.96 -14.91
N GLY A 310 -7.68 -23.88 -15.08
CA GLY A 310 -9.10 -23.83 -14.70
C GLY A 310 -9.39 -23.34 -13.27
N GLY A 311 -8.39 -22.86 -12.53
CA GLY A 311 -8.58 -22.20 -11.25
C GLY A 311 -9.16 -20.79 -11.42
N LYS A 312 -10.36 -20.54 -10.90
CA LYS A 312 -10.93 -19.17 -10.86
C LYS A 312 -10.02 -18.27 -10.01
N SER A 313 -9.45 -17.23 -10.62
CA SER A 313 -8.90 -16.07 -9.91
C SER A 313 -9.91 -14.93 -10.06
N ARG A 314 -10.51 -14.46 -8.97
CA ARG A 314 -11.27 -13.20 -8.88
C ARG A 314 -10.54 -12.22 -7.97
#